data_AF-A0A0S4KQN8-F1
#
_entry.id   AF-A0A0S4KQN8-F1
#
_cell.length_a   1.000
_cell.length_b   1.000
_cell.length_c   1.000
_cell.angle_alpha   90.00
_cell.angle_beta   90.00
_cell.angle_gamma   90.00
#
_symmetry.space_group_name_H-M   'P 1'
#
loop_
_entity.id
_entity.type
_entity.pdbx_description
1 polymer ?
#
loop_
_entity_poly.entity_id
_entity_poly.type
_entity_poly.pdbx_seq_one_letter_code
_entity_poly.pdbx_strand_id
1 'polypeptide(L)' 'MKKKASPDTEEVRLKKKIAEKRAAGVDPDGAAAFRSLRKRLKRAQRKRRVLAIRKKQAAGRQGAEAPASS' A
#
# COMPACT_ATOMS: atom_id res chain seq x y z
N MET A 1 -30.24 -2.36 0.29
CA MET A 1 -29.20 -3.25 -0.28
C MET A 1 -28.20 -2.45 -1.12
N LYS A 2 -26.94 -2.34 -0.69
CA LYS A 2 -25.77 -2.38 -1.59
C LYS A 2 -24.54 -2.49 -0.69
N LYS A 3 -23.97 -3.70 -0.64
CA LYS A 3 -22.78 -4.00 0.17
C LYS A 3 -21.74 -2.91 -0.08
N LYS A 4 -21.28 -2.23 0.98
CA LYS A 4 -20.16 -1.31 0.90
C LYS A 4 -18.98 -2.12 0.38
N ALA A 5 -18.71 -2.02 -0.92
CA ALA A 5 -17.52 -2.60 -1.50
C ALA A 5 -16.37 -2.01 -0.69
N SER A 6 -15.69 -2.87 0.08
CA SER A 6 -14.50 -2.51 0.84
C SER A 6 -13.67 -1.58 -0.05
N PRO A 7 -13.30 -0.37 0.39
CA PRO A 7 -12.64 0.59 -0.47
C PRO A 7 -11.35 -0.08 -0.93
N ASP A 8 -11.39 -0.61 -2.15
CA ASP A 8 -10.34 -1.49 -2.66
C ASP A 8 -9.05 -0.69 -2.53
N THR A 9 -8.13 -1.13 -1.68
CA THR A 9 -6.99 -0.31 -1.23
C THR A 9 -6.23 0.15 -2.48
N GLU A 10 -5.66 1.36 -2.49
CA GLU A 10 -4.94 1.88 -3.67
C GLU A 10 -3.92 0.84 -4.21
N GLU A 11 -3.30 0.07 -3.32
CA GLU A 11 -2.43 -1.06 -3.63
C GLU A 11 -3.10 -2.12 -4.53
N VAL A 12 -4.33 -2.54 -4.22
CA VAL A 12 -5.04 -3.58 -4.96
C VAL A 12 -5.49 -3.07 -6.32
N ARG A 13 -5.98 -1.83 -6.40
CA ARG A 13 -6.32 -1.18 -7.68
C ARG A 13 -5.09 -1.08 -8.59
N LEU A 14 -3.94 -0.71 -8.03
CA LEU A 14 -2.69 -0.62 -8.79
C LEU A 14 -2.17 -1.99 -9.22
N LYS A 15 -2.32 -3.04 -8.40
CA LYS A 15 -2.01 -4.42 -8.79
C LYS A 15 -2.89 -4.90 -9.95
N LYS A 16 -4.22 -4.71 -9.85
CA LYS A 16 -5.17 -5.04 -10.92
C LYS A 16 -4.80 -4.34 -12.24
N LYS A 17 -4.57 -3.02 -12.19
CA LYS A 17 -4.20 -2.22 -13.37
C LYS A 17 -2.87 -2.66 -14.02
N ILE A 18 -1.90 -3.11 -13.23
CA ILE A 18 -0.64 -3.66 -13.75
C ILE A 18 -0.87 -5.03 -14.40
N ALA A 19 -1.70 -5.88 -13.80
CA ALA A 19 -2.05 -7.19 -14.35
C ALA A 19 -2.86 -7.07 -15.66
N GLU A 20 -3.86 -6.19 -15.70
CA GLU A 20 -4.64 -5.88 -16.91
C GLU A 20 -3.75 -5.41 -18.06
N LYS A 21 -2.81 -4.49 -17.79
CA LYS A 21 -1.89 -4.01 -18.83
C LYS A 21 -0.93 -5.08 -19.32
N ARG A 22 -0.51 -6.00 -18.45
CA ARG A 22 0.31 -7.16 -18.87
C ARG A 22 -0.49 -8.11 -19.75
N ALA A 23 -1.74 -8.37 -19.37
CA ALA A 23 -2.65 -9.21 -20.15
C ALA A 23 -2.99 -8.59 -21.52
N ALA A 24 -3.03 -7.26 -21.60
CA ALA A 24 -3.22 -6.51 -22.84
C ALA A 24 -1.98 -6.45 -23.75
N GLY A 25 -0.92 -7.21 -23.45
CA GLY A 25 0.29 -7.25 -24.28
C GLY A 25 1.12 -5.96 -24.27
N VAL A 26 0.88 -5.05 -23.31
CA VAL A 26 1.68 -3.83 -23.20
C VAL A 26 3.02 -4.18 -22.58
N ASP A 27 4.10 -3.96 -23.34
CA ASP A 27 5.46 -4.27 -22.92
C ASP A 27 5.79 -3.64 -21.54
N PRO A 28 6.08 -4.46 -20.53
CA PRO A 28 6.29 -4.01 -19.16
C PRO A 28 7.62 -3.29 -18.95
N ASP A 29 8.57 -3.41 -19.89
CA ASP A 29 9.94 -2.91 -19.77
C ASP A 29 10.18 -1.56 -20.44
N GLY A 30 9.42 -1.21 -21.49
CA GLY A 30 9.58 0.06 -22.22
C GLY A 30 8.66 1.20 -21.77
N ALA A 31 7.41 0.87 -21.38
CA ALA A 31 6.37 1.88 -21.23
C ALA A 31 6.56 2.77 -19.98
N ALA A 32 6.73 4.09 -20.18
CA ALA A 32 6.77 5.07 -19.08
C ALA A 32 5.54 4.97 -18.15
N ALA A 33 4.39 4.56 -18.71
CA ALA A 33 3.16 4.28 -17.98
C ALA A 33 3.29 3.09 -16.99
N PHE A 34 4.03 2.04 -17.33
CA PHE A 34 4.28 0.92 -16.41
C PHE A 34 5.21 1.33 -15.27
N ARG A 35 6.26 2.10 -15.60
CA ARG A 35 7.19 2.63 -14.60
C ARG A 35 6.47 3.52 -13.59
N SER A 36 5.57 4.39 -14.02
CA SER A 36 4.78 5.24 -13.11
C SER A 36 3.83 4.43 -12.23
N LEU A 37 3.16 3.40 -12.78
CA LEU A 37 2.28 2.50 -12.02
C LEU A 37 3.05 1.70 -10.95
N ARG A 38 4.21 1.12 -11.30
CA ARG A 38 5.07 0.40 -10.35
C ARG A 38 5.57 1.33 -9.24
N LYS A 39 5.95 2.58 -9.56
CA LYS A 39 6.33 3.59 -8.56
C LYS A 39 5.18 3.90 -7.60
N ARG A 40 3.97 4.11 -8.11
CA ARG A 40 2.77 4.33 -7.28
C ARG A 40 2.49 3.13 -6.37
N LEU A 41 2.60 1.91 -6.89
CA LEU A 41 2.39 0.68 -6.12
C LEU A 41 3.37 0.58 -4.95
N LYS A 42 4.66 0.81 -5.20
CA LYS A 42 5.70 0.82 -4.15
C LYS A 42 5.41 1.88 -3.08
N ARG A 43 4.93 3.07 -3.45
CA ARG A 43 4.54 4.12 -2.48
C ARG A 43 3.35 3.70 -1.62
N ALA A 44 2.32 3.11 -2.22
CA ALA A 44 1.16 2.60 -1.47
C ALA A 44 1.57 1.52 -0.47
N GLN A 45 2.42 0.58 -0.89
CA GLN A 45 2.98 -0.45 -0.01
C GLN A 45 3.81 0.16 1.13
N ARG A 46 4.66 1.17 0.85
CA ARG A 46 5.45 1.85 1.88
C ARG A 46 4.55 2.57 2.89
N LYS A 47 3.51 3.28 2.45
CA LYS A 47 2.51 3.89 3.34
C LYS A 47 1.83 2.85 4.23
N ARG A 48 1.41 1.72 3.68
CA ARG A 48 0.82 0.62 4.45
C ARG A 48 1.78 0.08 5.52
N ARG A 49 3.06 -0.13 5.16
CA ARG A 49 4.09 -0.57 6.10
C ARG A 49 4.31 0.45 7.23
N VAL A 50 4.42 1.74 6.90
CA VAL A 50 4.59 2.81 7.90
C VAL A 50 3.38 2.86 8.84
N LEU A 51 2.15 2.77 8.33
CA LEU A 51 0.96 2.72 9.16
C LEU A 51 0.93 1.47 10.05
N ALA A 52 1.32 0.31 9.54
CA ALA A 52 1.41 -0.91 10.33
C ALA A 52 2.46 -0.78 11.45
N ILE A 53 3.63 -0.19 11.16
CA ILE A 53 4.67 0.07 12.16
C ILE A 53 4.15 1.05 13.22
N ARG A 54 3.53 2.17 12.82
CA ARG A 54 2.94 3.13 13.75
C ARG A 54 1.87 2.50 14.63
N LYS A 55 1.01 1.65 14.07
CA LYS A 55 0.01 0.90 14.84
C LYS A 55 0.66 -0.05 15.85
N LYS A 56 1.71 -0.76 15.45
CA LYS A 56 2.49 -1.61 16.37
C LYS A 56 3.14 -0.79 17.50
N GLN A 57 3.72 0.36 17.17
CA GLN A 57 4.31 1.26 18.16
C GLN A 57 3.26 1.87 19.09
N ALA A 58 2.08 2.25 18.58
CA ALA A 58 0.98 2.74 19.40
C ALA A 58 0.42 1.65 20.32
N ALA A 59 0.27 0.42 19.82
CA ALA A 59 -0.13 -0.73 20.63
C ALA A 59 0.92 -1.07 21.70
N GLY A 60 2.21 -0.97 21.38
CA GLY A 60 3.30 -1.10 22.35
C GLY A 60 3.37 0.06 23.36
N ARG A 61 2.96 1.27 22.96
CA ARG A 61 2.85 2.44 23.85
C ARG A 61 1.63 2.38 24.76
N GLN A 62 0.53 1.74 24.36
CA GLN A 62 -0.63 1.49 25.22
C GLN A 62 -0.37 0.43 26.31
N GLY A 63 0.76 -0.28 26.24
CA GLY A 63 1.31 -1.09 27.33
C GLY A 63 2.52 -0.47 28.02
N ALA A 64 2.85 0.79 27.73
CA ALA A 64 4.01 1.49 28.27
C ALA A 64 3.62 2.87 28.84
N GLU A 65 2.71 2.86 29.81
CA GLU A 65 2.85 3.66 31.02
C GLU A 65 3.83 2.85 31.89
N ALA A 66 4.98 3.28 32.42
CA ALA A 66 5.54 4.59 32.74
C ALA A 66 7.11 4.45 32.77
N PRO A 67 7.92 5.41 33.31
CA PRO A 67 8.92 6.15 32.53
C PRO A 67 10.37 5.98 33.04
N ALA A 68 11.35 6.58 32.36
CA ALA A 68 12.43 7.33 33.01
C ALA A 68 13.41 7.91 31.98
N SER A 69 13.43 9.23 31.91
CA SER A 69 14.64 10.01 31.76
C SER A 69 15.66 9.66 32.84
N SER A 70 16.88 9.31 32.45
CA SER A 70 18.15 9.56 33.16
C SER A 70 19.31 9.41 32.18
#